data_AF-O93712-F1
#
_entry.id   AF-O93712-F1
#
_cell.length_a   1.000
_cell.length_b   1.000
_cell.length_c   1.000
_cell.angle_alpha   90.00
_cell.angle_beta   90.00
_cell.angle_gamma   90.00
#
_symmetry.space_group_name_H-M   'P 1'
#
loop_
_entity.id
_entity.type
_entity.pdbx_description
1 polymer ?
#
loop_
_entity_poly.entity_id
_entity_poly.type
_entity_poly.pdbx_seq_one_letter_code
_entity_poly.pdbx_strand_id
1 'polypeptide(L)'
;MEQPTLVIPDLADLVEKKQLMKEIYAPDGTLLFKPYDPWIESPLLVNRKKWRLFANYTPVADYPEERRAISKINTTGQIVEIRDTDLISMMGYVRRVHPGATVEEVVNQELARTVEETGEFKDDDEMGAYAMLLYISLAYAIHYGLLILVKD
;
A
#
# COMPACT_ATOMS: atom_id res chain seq x y z
N MET A 1 -17.02 -9.84 18.23
CA MET A 1 -16.19 -9.18 17.19
C MET A 1 -14.86 -8.84 17.82
N GLU A 2 -13.75 -9.30 17.24
CA GLU A 2 -12.40 -8.86 17.66
C GLU A 2 -12.27 -7.37 17.31
N GLN A 3 -11.88 -6.53 18.27
CA GLN A 3 -11.70 -5.09 18.03
C GLN A 3 -10.37 -4.83 17.30
N PRO A 4 -10.33 -3.94 16.30
CA PRO A 4 -9.08 -3.56 15.65
C PRO A 4 -8.08 -2.99 16.67
N THR A 5 -6.86 -3.48 16.63
CA THR A 5 -5.74 -2.99 17.46
C THR A 5 -4.96 -1.87 16.77
N LEU A 6 -5.18 -1.68 15.47
CA LEU A 6 -4.53 -0.69 14.62
C LEU A 6 -5.52 -0.20 13.55
N VAL A 7 -5.42 1.07 13.17
CA VAL A 7 -6.17 1.66 12.05
C VAL A 7 -5.20 2.27 11.06
N ILE A 8 -5.26 1.84 9.80
CA ILE A 8 -4.66 2.54 8.66
C ILE A 8 -5.74 3.45 8.06
N PRO A 9 -5.61 4.78 8.19
CA PRO A 9 -6.57 5.71 7.62
C PRO A 9 -6.46 5.74 6.09
N ASP A 10 -7.37 6.46 5.45
CA ASP A 10 -7.20 6.88 4.05
C ASP A 10 -5.92 7.72 3.94
N LEU A 11 -4.98 7.31 3.08
CA LEU A 11 -3.68 7.94 2.97
C LEU A 11 -3.70 9.19 2.10
N ALA A 12 -4.68 9.35 1.21
CA ALA A 12 -4.89 10.61 0.50
C ALA A 12 -5.22 11.73 1.51
N ASP A 13 -6.07 11.41 2.48
CA ASP A 13 -6.43 12.27 3.61
C ASP A 13 -5.18 12.71 4.43
N LEU A 14 -4.23 11.79 4.64
CA LEU A 14 -2.98 12.11 5.34
C LEU A 14 -2.03 12.96 4.49
N VAL A 15 -1.98 12.74 3.18
CA VAL A 15 -1.22 13.57 2.24
C VAL A 15 -1.73 15.01 2.29
N GLU A 16 -3.04 15.20 2.15
CA GLU A 16 -3.67 16.54 2.18
C GLU A 16 -3.37 17.28 3.49
N LYS A 17 -3.45 16.57 4.62
CA LYS A 17 -3.20 17.13 5.97
C LYS A 17 -1.71 17.24 6.31
N LYS A 18 -0.81 16.76 5.44
CA LYS A 18 0.65 16.67 5.69
C LYS A 18 0.98 15.91 6.97
N GLN A 19 0.29 14.79 7.16
CA GLN A 19 0.36 13.95 8.37
C GLN A 19 1.02 12.58 8.11
N LEU A 20 1.61 12.37 6.93
CA LEU A 20 2.41 11.18 6.68
C LEU A 20 3.64 11.12 7.59
N MET A 21 4.07 9.91 7.92
CA MET A 21 5.35 9.67 8.58
C MET A 21 6.48 10.27 7.73
N LYS A 22 7.48 10.88 8.38
CA LYS A 22 8.63 11.47 7.65
C LYS A 22 9.47 10.41 6.94
N GLU A 23 9.60 9.26 7.57
CA GLU A 23 10.29 8.08 7.05
C GLU A 23 9.46 6.85 7.40
N ILE A 24 9.27 5.97 6.42
CA ILE A 24 8.48 4.76 6.57
C ILE A 24 9.45 3.57 6.51
N TYR A 25 9.44 2.74 7.55
CA TYR A 25 10.35 1.60 7.69
C TYR A 25 9.59 0.28 7.68
N ALA A 26 10.17 -0.76 7.07
CA ALA A 26 9.69 -2.13 7.23
C ALA A 26 9.94 -2.63 8.66
N PRO A 27 9.25 -3.70 9.12
CA PRO A 27 9.47 -4.29 10.43
C PRO A 27 10.91 -4.76 10.69
N ASP A 28 11.68 -5.04 9.64
CA ASP A 28 13.10 -5.43 9.74
C ASP A 28 14.08 -4.23 9.80
N GLY A 29 13.56 -2.99 9.86
CA GLY A 29 14.35 -1.76 9.90
C GLY A 29 14.77 -1.22 8.53
N THR A 30 14.35 -1.85 7.42
CA THR A 30 14.63 -1.32 6.07
C THR A 30 13.86 -0.03 5.83
N LEU A 31 14.54 1.05 5.43
CA LEU A 31 13.86 2.26 4.95
C LEU A 31 13.11 1.95 3.65
N LEU A 32 11.82 2.24 3.61
CA LEU A 32 10.95 2.02 2.45
C LEU A 32 10.75 3.30 1.66
N PHE A 33 10.41 4.38 2.35
CA PHE A 33 9.92 5.59 1.70
C PHE A 33 10.16 6.83 2.55
N LYS A 34 10.41 7.95 1.87
CA LYS A 34 10.53 9.27 2.47
C LYS A 34 9.54 10.21 1.77
N PRO A 35 8.32 10.39 2.31
CA PRO A 35 7.25 11.09 1.58
C PRO A 35 7.52 12.55 1.24
N TYR A 36 8.46 13.19 1.92
CA TYR A 36 8.76 14.62 1.76
C TYR A 36 10.12 14.89 1.10
N ASP A 37 10.87 13.85 0.75
CA ASP A 37 12.18 13.95 0.12
C ASP A 37 12.10 13.57 -1.37
N PRO A 38 13.11 13.90 -2.19
CA PRO A 38 13.14 13.50 -3.60
C PRO A 38 12.93 11.99 -3.78
N TRP A 39 12.18 11.61 -4.82
CA TRP A 39 11.78 10.21 -5.06
C TRP A 39 12.96 9.22 -5.11
N ILE A 40 14.13 9.68 -5.55
CA ILE A 40 15.37 8.89 -5.64
C ILE A 40 15.88 8.46 -4.25
N GLU A 41 15.45 9.13 -3.19
CA GLU A 41 15.79 8.77 -1.81
C GLU A 41 14.85 7.70 -1.22
N SER A 42 13.79 7.32 -1.92
CA SER A 42 12.83 6.31 -1.47
C SER A 42 13.20 4.92 -2.01
N PRO A 43 13.73 3.99 -1.20
CA PRO A 43 14.23 2.71 -1.69
C PRO A 43 13.18 1.83 -2.38
N LEU A 44 11.91 1.92 -1.97
CA LEU A 44 10.81 1.20 -2.58
C LEU A 44 10.62 1.60 -4.06
N LEU A 45 10.84 2.89 -4.39
CA LEU A 45 10.78 3.40 -5.77
C LEU A 45 12.00 3.00 -6.59
N VAL A 46 13.20 3.12 -6.00
CA VAL A 46 14.46 2.78 -6.67
C VAL A 46 14.52 1.30 -7.02
N ASN A 47 14.02 0.44 -6.12
CA ASN A 47 14.07 -1.01 -6.28
C ASN A 47 12.74 -1.61 -6.76
N ARG A 48 11.80 -0.79 -7.23
CA ARG A 48 10.43 -1.21 -7.57
C ARG A 48 10.33 -2.38 -8.55
N LYS A 49 11.32 -2.54 -9.42
CA LYS A 49 11.41 -3.62 -10.44
C LYS A 49 11.99 -4.92 -9.91
N LYS A 50 12.59 -4.90 -8.72
CA LYS A 50 13.31 -6.03 -8.13
C LYS A 50 12.61 -6.55 -6.90
N TRP A 51 12.20 -5.64 -6.02
CA TRP A 51 11.60 -6.02 -4.76
C TRP A 51 10.21 -6.59 -4.98
N ARG A 52 9.94 -7.73 -4.32
CA ARG A 52 8.72 -8.52 -4.50
C ARG A 52 7.87 -8.49 -3.25
N LEU A 53 6.55 -8.55 -3.44
CA LEU A 53 5.56 -8.45 -2.38
C LEU A 53 4.82 -9.78 -2.18
N PHE A 54 4.64 -10.16 -0.92
CA PHE A 54 3.88 -11.33 -0.51
C PHE A 54 2.87 -10.96 0.58
N ALA A 55 1.70 -11.57 0.56
CA ALA A 55 0.68 -11.33 1.58
C ALA A 55 1.08 -11.96 2.93
N ASN A 56 0.93 -11.20 4.01
CA ASN A 56 1.12 -11.66 5.39
C ASN A 56 -0.12 -11.38 6.25
N TYR A 57 -1.29 -11.51 5.64
CA TYR A 57 -2.54 -11.25 6.31
C TYR A 57 -3.64 -12.24 5.87
N THR A 58 -4.65 -12.37 6.73
CA THR A 58 -5.90 -13.07 6.44
C THR A 58 -7.05 -12.05 6.54
N PRO A 59 -7.88 -11.90 5.50
CA PRO A 59 -9.08 -11.06 5.58
C PRO A 59 -10.03 -11.58 6.67
N VAL A 60 -10.59 -10.69 7.47
CA VAL A 60 -11.53 -11.00 8.54
C VAL A 60 -12.94 -10.53 8.18
N ALA A 61 -13.06 -9.29 7.69
CA ALA A 61 -14.32 -8.71 7.26
C ALA A 61 -14.05 -7.63 6.20
N ASP A 62 -15.04 -7.39 5.34
CA ASP A 62 -14.99 -6.36 4.31
C ASP A 62 -16.32 -5.60 4.34
N TYR A 63 -16.25 -4.28 4.37
CA TYR A 63 -17.40 -3.37 4.40
C TYR A 63 -17.24 -2.31 3.30
N PRO A 64 -17.54 -2.67 2.04
CA PRO A 64 -17.30 -1.80 0.89
C PRO A 64 -18.03 -0.46 0.96
N GLU A 65 -19.29 -0.47 1.43
CA GLU A 65 -20.11 0.75 1.61
C GLU A 65 -19.51 1.74 2.61
N GLU A 66 -18.71 1.24 3.56
CA GLU A 66 -18.01 2.05 4.57
C GLU A 66 -16.55 2.30 4.18
N ARG A 67 -16.12 1.90 2.97
CA ARG A 67 -14.74 1.97 2.47
C ARG A 67 -13.72 1.43 3.48
N ARG A 68 -14.05 0.32 4.14
CA ARG A 68 -13.18 -0.29 5.17
C ARG A 68 -13.09 -1.79 5.05
N ALA A 69 -11.93 -2.33 5.38
CA ALA A 69 -11.69 -3.77 5.54
C ALA A 69 -10.99 -4.05 6.88
N ILE A 70 -11.23 -5.25 7.43
CA ILE A 70 -10.55 -5.75 8.62
C ILE A 70 -9.69 -6.94 8.22
N SER A 71 -8.41 -6.90 8.59
CA SER A 71 -7.42 -7.94 8.30
C SER A 71 -6.69 -8.36 9.56
N LYS A 72 -6.30 -9.63 9.64
CA LYS A 72 -5.45 -10.19 10.70
C LYS A 72 -4.07 -10.46 10.15
N ILE A 73 -3.02 -9.92 10.76
CA ILE A 73 -1.63 -10.19 10.37
C ILE A 73 -1.28 -11.63 10.77
N ASN A 74 -0.74 -12.42 9.85
CA ASN A 74 -0.52 -13.85 10.06
C ASN A 74 0.60 -14.13 11.07
N THR A 75 1.65 -13.31 11.08
CA THR A 75 2.82 -13.49 11.96
C THR A 75 2.58 -13.03 13.40
N THR A 76 1.81 -11.96 13.61
CA THR A 76 1.61 -11.36 14.94
C THR A 76 0.21 -11.61 15.52
N GLY A 77 -0.75 -11.98 14.68
CA GLY A 77 -2.16 -12.11 15.06
C GLY A 77 -2.88 -10.78 15.28
N GLN A 78 -2.22 -9.64 15.08
CA GLN A 78 -2.80 -8.30 15.25
C GLN A 78 -3.93 -8.05 14.25
N ILE A 79 -4.98 -7.36 14.70
CA ILE A 79 -6.14 -6.99 13.88
C ILE A 79 -5.98 -5.54 13.43
N VAL A 80 -6.06 -5.33 12.12
CA VAL A 80 -5.89 -4.03 11.46
C VAL A 80 -7.16 -3.68 10.71
N GLU A 81 -7.70 -2.50 10.99
CA GLU A 81 -8.71 -1.86 10.15
C GLU A 81 -8.00 -1.02 9.09
N ILE A 82 -8.39 -1.18 7.83
CA ILE A 82 -7.82 -0.49 6.68
C ILE A 82 -8.94 0.33 6.06
N ARG A 83 -8.74 1.64 5.93
CA ARG A 83 -9.71 2.58 5.33
C ARG A 83 -9.27 3.11 3.97
N ASP A 84 -8.09 2.72 3.51
CA ASP A 84 -7.53 3.09 2.22
C ASP A 84 -7.94 2.04 1.17
N THR A 85 -8.79 2.44 0.22
CA THR A 85 -9.37 1.54 -0.78
C THR A 85 -8.35 1.02 -1.78
N ASP A 86 -7.37 1.85 -2.14
CA ASP A 86 -6.33 1.50 -3.10
C ASP A 86 -5.38 0.48 -2.49
N LEU A 87 -5.04 0.67 -1.21
CA LEU A 87 -4.29 -0.31 -0.42
C LEU A 87 -5.03 -1.65 -0.34
N ILE A 88 -6.33 -1.65 -0.06
CA ILE A 88 -7.14 -2.89 -0.03
C ILE A 88 -7.09 -3.59 -1.39
N SER A 89 -7.24 -2.86 -2.49
CA SER A 89 -7.16 -3.38 -3.86
C SER A 89 -5.79 -4.01 -4.14
N MET A 90 -4.71 -3.26 -3.92
CA MET A 90 -3.33 -3.71 -4.14
C MET A 90 -2.99 -4.94 -3.29
N MET A 91 -3.37 -4.95 -2.01
CA MET A 91 -3.21 -6.14 -1.15
C MET A 91 -3.98 -7.34 -1.70
N GLY A 92 -5.19 -7.11 -2.19
CA GLY A 92 -6.02 -8.12 -2.83
C GLY A 92 -5.38 -8.70 -4.09
N TYR A 93 -4.74 -7.86 -4.92
CA TYR A 93 -3.99 -8.28 -6.10
C TYR A 93 -2.78 -9.15 -5.73
N VAL A 94 -1.94 -8.68 -4.80
CA VAL A 94 -0.76 -9.43 -4.32
C VAL A 94 -1.17 -10.78 -3.74
N ARG A 95 -2.26 -10.85 -2.98
CA ARG A 95 -2.69 -12.10 -2.33
C ARG A 95 -3.32 -13.11 -3.29
N ARG A 96 -4.17 -12.66 -4.22
CA ARG A 96 -5.05 -13.54 -5.00
C ARG A 96 -4.63 -13.75 -6.44
N VAL A 97 -4.02 -12.73 -7.04
CA VAL A 97 -3.77 -12.69 -8.49
C VAL A 97 -2.30 -12.94 -8.75
N HIS A 98 -1.41 -12.21 -8.08
CA HIS A 98 0.03 -12.30 -8.33
C HIS A 98 0.89 -12.26 -7.04
N PRO A 99 0.93 -13.35 -6.26
CA PRO A 99 1.91 -13.49 -5.18
C PRO A 99 3.34 -13.40 -5.74
N GLY A 100 4.19 -12.58 -5.12
CA GLY A 100 5.55 -12.33 -5.59
C GLY A 100 5.66 -11.32 -6.74
N ALA A 101 4.58 -10.58 -7.03
CA ALA A 101 4.63 -9.41 -7.90
C ALA A 101 5.67 -8.41 -7.39
N THR A 102 6.35 -7.76 -8.33
CA THR A 102 7.21 -6.62 -8.04
C THR A 102 6.37 -5.42 -7.62
N VAL A 103 6.96 -4.48 -6.89
CA VAL A 103 6.27 -3.24 -6.50
C VAL A 103 5.73 -2.49 -7.73
N GLU A 104 6.50 -2.44 -8.81
CA GLU A 104 6.09 -1.81 -10.07
C GLU A 104 4.86 -2.50 -10.70
N GLU A 105 4.82 -3.85 -10.71
CA GLU A 105 3.67 -4.59 -11.23
C GLU A 105 2.40 -4.31 -10.43
N VAL A 106 2.49 -4.18 -9.10
CA VAL A 106 1.32 -3.87 -8.25
C VAL A 106 0.81 -2.45 -8.52
N VAL A 107 1.71 -1.46 -8.60
CA VAL A 107 1.33 -0.07 -8.89
C VAL A 107 0.75 0.07 -10.30
N ASN A 108 1.37 -0.56 -11.31
CA ASN A 108 0.87 -0.51 -12.69
C ASN A 108 -0.49 -1.16 -12.85
N GLN A 109 -0.76 -2.26 -12.14
CA GLN A 109 -2.07 -2.88 -12.13
C GLN A 109 -3.14 -1.92 -11.59
N GLU A 110 -2.82 -1.20 -10.52
CA GLU A 110 -3.74 -0.27 -9.90
C GLU A 110 -3.99 0.96 -10.78
N LEU A 111 -2.94 1.50 -11.41
CA LEU A 111 -3.06 2.55 -12.42
C LEU A 111 -3.96 2.12 -13.60
N ALA A 112 -3.75 0.92 -14.14
CA ALA A 112 -4.56 0.39 -15.23
C ALA A 112 -6.03 0.25 -14.82
N ARG A 113 -6.28 -0.28 -13.61
CA ARG A 113 -7.64 -0.40 -13.04
C ARG A 113 -8.32 0.97 -12.92
N THR A 114 -7.62 1.98 -12.43
CA THR A 114 -8.16 3.34 -12.33
C THR A 114 -8.55 3.90 -13.70
N VAL A 115 -7.73 3.66 -14.73
CA VAL A 115 -8.06 4.08 -16.11
C VAL A 115 -9.29 3.37 -16.64
N GLU A 116 -9.42 2.06 -16.39
CA GLU A 116 -10.60 1.28 -16.78
C GLU A 116 -11.88 1.75 -16.09
N GLU A 117 -11.80 2.13 -14.81
CA GLU A 117 -12.95 2.53 -14.00
C GLU A 117 -13.36 4.00 -14.18
N THR A 118 -12.39 4.90 -14.41
CA THR A 118 -12.61 6.36 -14.33
C THR A 118 -12.25 7.12 -15.61
N GLY A 119 -11.59 6.48 -16.56
CA GLY A 119 -11.05 7.11 -17.77
C GLY A 119 -9.59 7.54 -17.61
N GLU A 120 -9.05 8.18 -18.65
CA GLU A 120 -7.64 8.60 -18.68
C GLU A 120 -7.35 9.71 -17.68
N PHE A 121 -6.12 9.71 -17.14
CA PHE A 121 -5.59 10.84 -16.37
C PHE A 121 -5.52 12.09 -17.26
N LYS A 122 -5.73 13.27 -16.67
CA LYS A 122 -5.71 14.55 -17.39
C LYS A 122 -4.34 14.86 -17.98
N ASP A 123 -3.30 14.51 -17.25
CA ASP A 123 -1.90 14.74 -17.60
C ASP A 123 -0.96 13.79 -16.83
N ASP A 124 0.32 13.83 -17.21
CA ASP A 124 1.38 13.03 -16.58
C ASP A 124 1.60 13.42 -15.11
N ASP A 125 1.26 14.65 -14.72
CA ASP A 125 1.43 15.14 -13.34
C ASP A 125 0.37 14.50 -12.42
N GLU A 126 -0.89 14.40 -12.86
CA GLU A 126 -1.97 13.72 -12.15
C GLU A 126 -1.67 12.22 -11.99
N MET A 127 -1.23 11.56 -13.08
CA MET A 127 -0.80 10.17 -13.04
C MET A 127 0.38 9.97 -12.08
N GLY A 128 1.38 10.86 -12.15
CA GLY A 128 2.56 10.82 -11.29
C GLY A 128 2.22 11.01 -9.81
N ALA A 129 1.34 11.95 -9.49
CA ALA A 129 0.87 12.20 -8.12
C ALA A 129 0.11 10.99 -7.55
N TYR A 130 -0.77 10.39 -8.36
CA TYR A 130 -1.51 9.21 -7.95
C TYR A 130 -0.59 7.98 -7.79
N ALA A 131 0.36 7.76 -8.70
CA ALA A 131 1.36 6.71 -8.55
C ALA A 131 2.15 6.85 -7.23
N MET A 132 2.54 8.08 -6.86
CA MET A 132 3.22 8.35 -5.58
C MET A 132 2.35 7.98 -4.37
N LEU A 133 1.05 8.28 -4.40
CA LEU A 133 0.11 7.83 -3.37
C LEU A 133 0.11 6.30 -3.25
N LEU A 134 0.04 5.57 -4.38
CA LEU A 134 0.06 4.11 -4.38
C LEU A 134 1.35 3.54 -3.77
N TYR A 135 2.52 4.13 -4.05
CA TYR A 135 3.77 3.71 -3.40
C TYR A 135 3.77 3.96 -1.89
N ILE A 136 3.20 5.09 -1.44
CA ILE A 136 3.02 5.38 -0.01
C ILE A 136 2.10 4.33 0.63
N SER A 137 0.99 3.99 -0.03
CA SER A 137 0.07 2.95 0.42
C SER A 137 0.77 1.59 0.58
N LEU A 138 1.58 1.18 -0.40
CA LEU A 138 2.38 -0.04 -0.28
C LEU A 138 3.40 0.04 0.87
N ALA A 139 4.06 1.19 1.06
CA ALA A 139 5.00 1.37 2.17
C ALA A 139 4.30 1.21 3.53
N TYR A 140 3.08 1.74 3.70
CA TYR A 140 2.26 1.54 4.89
C TYR A 140 1.86 0.06 5.09
N ALA A 141 1.49 -0.64 4.02
CA ALA A 141 1.18 -2.06 4.07
C ALA A 141 2.35 -2.90 4.61
N ILE A 142 3.56 -2.60 4.13
CA ILE A 142 4.79 -3.28 4.55
C ILE A 142 5.15 -2.88 5.97
N HIS A 143 5.11 -1.59 6.30
CA HIS A 143 5.40 -1.05 7.62
C HIS A 143 4.59 -1.74 8.73
N TYR A 144 3.29 -1.92 8.48
CA TYR A 144 2.40 -2.60 9.42
C TYR A 144 2.40 -4.13 9.29
N GLY A 145 3.23 -4.71 8.42
CA GLY A 145 3.40 -6.15 8.30
C GLY A 145 2.25 -6.88 7.59
N LEU A 146 1.35 -6.15 6.90
CA LEU A 146 0.32 -6.74 6.05
C LEU A 146 0.91 -7.36 4.78
N LEU A 147 1.96 -6.75 4.24
CA LEU A 147 2.77 -7.28 3.15
C LEU A 147 4.21 -7.55 3.62
N ILE A 148 4.80 -8.63 3.12
CA ILE A 148 6.23 -8.93 3.26
C ILE A 148 6.93 -8.46 1.99
N LEU A 149 8.04 -7.75 2.18
CA LEU A 149 8.93 -7.31 1.12
C LEU A 149 10.15 -8.24 1.04
N VAL A 150 10.34 -8.86 -0.13
CA VAL A 150 11.53 -9.67 -0.43
C VAL A 150 12.48 -8.86 -1.30
N LYS A 151 13.73 -8.76 -0.84
CA LYS A 151 14.80 -7.97 -1.44
C LYS A 151 15.73 -8.94 -2.19
N ASP A 152 15.53 -9.07 -3.50
CA ASP A 152 16.45 -9.78 -4.41
C ASP A 152 17.64 -8.90 -4.83
#